data_AF-A0A6M0C959-F1
#
_entry.id   AF-A0A6M0C959-F1
#
_cell.length_a   1.000
_cell.length_b   1.000
_cell.length_c   1.000
_cell.angle_alpha   90.00
_cell.angle_beta   90.00
_cell.angle_gamma   90.00
#
_symmetry.space_group_name_H-M   'P 1'
#
loop_
_entity.id
_entity.type
_entity.pdbx_description
1 polymer ?
#
loop_
_entity_poly.entity_id
_entity_poly.type
_entity_poly.pdbx_seq_one_letter_code
_entity_poly.pdbx_strand_id
1 'polypeptide(L)' 'GGEKACGICDSCRLRLAAFSELGLTDPLPYVG' A
#
# COMPACT_ATOMS: atom_id res chain seq x y z
N GLY A 1 3.31 -0.22 16.93
CA GLY A 1 3.05 -1.46 16.16
C GLY A 1 3.51 -1.26 14.75
N GLY A 2 4.83 -1.35 14.53
CA GLY A 2 5.46 -1.15 13.22
C GLY A 2 5.52 -2.46 12.47
N GLU A 3 4.40 -2.87 11.89
CA GLU A 3 4.31 -4.03 11.03
C GLU A 3 4.09 -3.58 9.58
N LYS A 4 4.83 -4.18 8.65
CA LYS A 4 4.77 -3.87 7.21
C LYS A 4 3.34 -4.07 6.69
N ALA A 5 2.94 -3.28 5.70
CA ALA A 5 1.63 -3.41 5.08
C ALA A 5 1.51 -4.77 4.36
N CYS A 6 0.36 -5.45 4.45
CA CYS A 6 0.25 -6.82 3.93
C CYS A 6 0.11 -6.90 2.40
N GLY A 7 -0.24 -5.81 1.71
CA GLY A 7 -0.33 -5.74 0.24
C GLY A 7 -1.53 -6.47 -0.38
N ILE A 8 -2.19 -7.36 0.38
CA ILE A 8 -3.22 -8.25 -0.14
C ILE A 8 -4.64 -7.96 0.38
N CYS A 9 -4.78 -7.26 1.50
CA CYS A 9 -6.08 -6.89 2.05
C CYS A 9 -6.69 -5.69 1.33
N ASP A 10 -8.00 -5.49 1.49
CA ASP A 10 -8.74 -4.42 0.83
C ASP A 10 -8.18 -3.04 1.12
N SER A 11 -7.78 -2.78 2.37
CA SER A 11 -7.16 -1.50 2.76
C SER A 11 -5.86 -1.23 1.99
N CYS A 12 -4.99 -2.24 1.84
CA CYS A 12 -3.75 -2.11 1.08
C CYS A 12 -4.04 -1.89 -0.42
N ARG A 13 -5.01 -2.60 -0.99
CA ARG A 13 -5.38 -2.46 -2.41
C ARG A 13 -5.95 -1.08 -2.72
N LEU A 14 -6.87 -0.60 -1.89
CA LEU A 14 -7.45 0.74 -2.02
C LEU A 14 -6.38 1.82 -1.92
N ARG A 15 -5.45 1.67 -0.98
CA ARG A 15 -4.30 2.56 -0.83
C ARG A 15 -3.42 2.56 -2.07
N LEU A 16 -2.98 1.38 -2.54
CA LEU A 16 -2.12 1.26 -3.72
C LEU A 16 -2.79 1.85 -4.97
N ALA A 17 -4.10 1.63 -5.15
CA ALA A 17 -4.86 2.21 -6.25
C ALA A 17 -4.84 3.75 -6.19
N ALA A 18 -5.12 4.35 -5.03
CA ALA A 18 -5.10 5.80 -4.86
C ALA A 18 -3.73 6.42 -5.17
N PHE A 19 -2.63 5.77 -4.74
CA PHE A 19 -1.28 6.22 -5.10
C PHE A 19 -1.04 6.12 -6.61
N SER A 20 -1.42 5.00 -7.23
CA SER A 20 -1.27 4.78 -8.67
C SER A 20 -2.06 5.78 -9.50
N GLU A 21 -3.27 6.15 -9.09
CA GLU A 21 -4.13 7.14 -9.78
C GLU A 21 -3.51 8.55 -9.80
N LEU A 22 -2.75 8.88 -8.76
CA LEU A 22 -2.02 10.15 -8.65
C LEU A 22 -0.63 10.10 -9.31
N GLY A 23 -0.25 8.97 -9.90
CA GLY A 23 1.10 8.76 -10.44
C GLY A 23 2.19 8.72 -9.36
N LEU A 24 1.81 8.38 -8.12
CA LEU A 24 2.70 8.31 -6.96
C LEU A 24 3.00 6.85 -6.60
N THR A 25 4.09 6.65 -5.84
CA THR A 25 4.43 5.35 -5.24
C THR A 25 4.17 5.41 -3.74
N ASP A 26 3.53 4.39 -3.18
CA ASP A 26 3.29 4.33 -1.73
C ASP A 26 4.61 4.14 -0.97
N PRO A 27 4.97 5.04 -0.03
CA PRO A 27 6.23 4.94 0.71
C PRO A 27 6.23 3.84 1.77
N LEU A 28 5.10 3.21 2.06
CA LEU A 28 5.07 2.16 3.08
C LEU A 28 5.81 0.90 2.64
N PRO A 29 6.58 0.27 3.56
CA PRO A 29 7.12 -1.05 3.31
C PRO A 29 6.01 -2.10 3.37
N TYR A 30 5.99 -2.98 2.37
CA TYR A 30 5.07 -4.11 2.29
C TYR A 30 5.75 -5.43 2.68
N VAL A 31 4.95 -6.39 3.17
CA VAL A 31 5.41 -7.78 3.29
C VAL A 31 5.78 -8.29 1.89
N GLY A 32 6.87 -9.05 1.79
CA GLY A 32 7.34 -9.64 0.54
C GLY A 32 6.52 -10.85 0.12
#